data_AF-A0A5A8AHN7-F1
#
_entry.id   AF-A0A5A8AHN7-F1
#
_cell.length_a   1.000
_cell.length_b   1.000
_cell.length_c   1.000
_cell.angle_alpha   90.00
_cell.angle_beta   90.00
_cell.angle_gamma   90.00
#
_symmetry.space_group_name_H-M   'P 1'
#
loop_
_entity.id
_entity.type
_entity.pdbx_description
1 polymer ?
#
loop_
_entity_poly.entity_id
_entity_poly.type
_entity_poly.pdbx_seq_one_letter_code
_entity_poly.pdbx_strand_id
1 'polypeptide(L)' 'MKIEIKTPIEKTTLEFENAEYFKKIHEEITEALTDDLNVKGVYYEKDGFGTMFPALLLKNSIITVHTAPDSSSASPFFL' A
#
# COMPACT_ATOMS: atom_id res chain seq x y z
N MET A 1 1.45 -8.36 -8.52
CA MET A 1 1.09 -6.94 -8.23
C MET A 1 2.07 -6.40 -7.21
N LYS A 2 2.26 -5.08 -7.11
CA LYS A 2 3.13 -4.51 -6.08
C LYS A 2 2.60 -3.19 -5.52
N ILE A 3 2.93 -2.91 -4.26
CA ILE A 3 2.69 -1.62 -3.60
C ILE A 3 4.04 -1.12 -3.11
N GLU A 4 4.41 0.10 -3.47
CA GLU A 4 5.63 0.75 -2.99
C GLU A 4 5.25 1.82 -1.97
N ILE A 5 5.83 1.75 -0.78
CA ILE A 5 5.64 2.72 0.30
C ILE A 5 6.96 3.43 0.50
N LYS A 6 7.00 4.72 0.16
CA LYS A 6 8.18 5.58 0.34
C LYS A 6 7.95 6.54 1.50
N THR A 7 8.60 6.27 2.61
CA THR A 7 8.69 7.18 3.76
C THR A 7 9.83 8.17 3.54
N PRO A 8 10.01 9.18 4.41
CA PRO A 8 11.20 10.03 4.39
C PRO A 8 12.51 9.28 4.69
N ILE A 9 12.44 8.10 5.32
CA ILE A 9 13.61 7.36 5.82
C ILE A 9 13.99 6.22 4.88
N GLU A 10 12.99 5.53 4.34
CA GLU A 10 13.19 4.31 3.56
C GLU A 10 12.10 4.09 2.51
N LYS A 11 12.41 3.22 1.54
CA LYS A 11 11.44 2.71 0.57
C LYS A 11 11.25 1.22 0.80
N THR A 12 9.99 0.81 0.97
CA THR A 12 9.59 -0.58 1.12
C THR A 12 8.71 -1.01 -0.05
N THR A 13 8.99 -2.18 -0.62
CA THR A 13 8.22 -2.74 -1.73
C THR A 13 7.50 -3.99 -1.24
N LEU A 14 6.18 -3.97 -1.30
CA LEU A 14 5.31 -5.10 -1.02
C LEU A 14 4.99 -5.81 -2.33
N GLU A 15 5.31 -7.09 -2.41
CA GLU A 15 5.07 -7.91 -3.60
C GLU A 15 3.99 -8.95 -3.33
N PHE A 16 3.11 -9.13 -4.30
CA PHE A 16 1.93 -9.98 -4.15
C PHE A 16 1.79 -10.94 -5.33
N GLU A 17 1.77 -12.23 -5.01
CA GLU A 17 1.42 -13.31 -5.94
C GLU A 17 -0.09 -13.58 -5.93
N ASN A 18 -0.75 -13.37 -4.78
CA ASN A 18 -2.18 -13.58 -4.60
C ASN A 18 -2.96 -12.24 -4.73
N ALA A 19 -3.96 -12.21 -5.62
CA ALA A 19 -4.79 -11.04 -5.88
C ALA A 19 -5.75 -10.69 -4.73
N GLU A 20 -6.29 -11.67 -4.02
CA GLU A 20 -7.12 -11.45 -2.84
C GLU A 20 -6.30 -10.82 -1.71
N TYR A 21 -5.07 -11.29 -1.52
CA TYR A 21 -4.18 -10.74 -0.50
C TYR A 21 -3.74 -9.32 -0.84
N PHE A 22 -3.41 -9.06 -2.10
CA PHE A 22 -3.18 -7.70 -2.59
C PHE A 22 -4.38 -6.79 -2.31
N LYS A 23 -5.59 -7.22 -2.66
CA LYS A 23 -6.80 -6.44 -2.45
C LYS A 23 -7.03 -6.15 -0.97
N LYS A 24 -6.89 -7.16 -0.10
CA LYS A 24 -6.98 -7.00 1.35
C LYS A 24 -6.02 -5.94 1.86
N ILE A 25 -4.73 -6.05 1.53
CA ILE A 25 -3.71 -5.09 2.00
C ILE A 25 -3.97 -3.69 1.44
N HIS A 26 -4.42 -3.57 0.20
CA HIS A 26 -4.79 -2.29 -0.40
C HIS A 26 -5.98 -1.62 0.31
N GLU A 27 -7.01 -2.40 0.67
CA GLU A 27 -8.15 -1.92 1.46
C GLU A 27 -7.71 -1.48 2.86
N GLU A 28 -6.89 -2.28 3.55
CA GLU A 28 -6.36 -1.92 4.88
C GLU A 28 -5.51 -0.63 4.84
N ILE A 29 -4.68 -0.45 3.80
CA ILE A 29 -3.93 0.80 3.59
C ILE A 29 -4.89 1.97 3.42
N THR A 30 -5.91 1.83 2.58
CA THR A 30 -6.90 2.89 2.33
C THR A 30 -7.63 3.27 3.62
N GLU A 31 -8.04 2.27 4.41
CA GLU A 31 -8.65 2.49 5.72
C GLU A 31 -7.72 3.24 6.68
N ALA A 32 -6.46 2.84 6.76
CA ALA A 32 -5.47 3.48 7.62
C ALA A 32 -5.16 4.94 7.20
N LEU A 33 -5.22 5.26 5.91
CA LEU A 33 -5.07 6.62 5.40
C LEU A 33 -6.25 7.53 5.78
N THR A 34 -7.46 6.96 5.89
CA THR A 34 -8.68 7.69 6.29
C THR A 34 -8.96 7.66 7.80
N ASP A 35 -8.16 6.95 8.59
CA ASP A 35 -8.37 6.81 10.03
C ASP A 35 -7.88 8.04 10.81
N ASP A 36 -8.75 8.98 11.11
CA ASP A 36 -8.43 10.22 11.84
C ASP A 36 -7.79 9.98 13.22
N LEU A 37 -8.14 8.88 13.89
CA LEU A 37 -7.62 8.54 15.21
C LEU A 37 -6.22 7.90 15.16
N ASN A 38 -5.76 7.48 13.97
CA ASN A 38 -4.49 6.81 13.74
C ASN A 38 -4.27 5.55 14.59
N VAL A 39 -5.34 4.84 14.91
CA VAL A 39 -5.34 3.57 15.66
C VAL A 39 -5.22 2.35 14.74
N LYS A 40 -5.50 2.51 13.45
CA LYS A 40 -5.35 1.46 12.44
C LYS A 40 -3.89 1.32 11.98
N GLY A 41 -3.62 0.18 11.35
CA GLY A 41 -2.36 -0.09 10.70
C GLY A 41 -2.47 -1.34 9.83
N VAL A 42 -1.45 -1.59 9.04
CA VAL A 42 -1.43 -2.65 8.03
C VAL A 42 -0.33 -3.62 8.39
N TYR A 43 -0.68 -4.91 8.45
CA TYR A 43 0.30 -5.97 8.68
C TYR A 43 0.49 -6.77 7.40
N TYR A 44 1.68 -6.65 6.83
CA TYR A 44 2.09 -7.38 5.64
C TYR A 44 2.99 -8.56 6.04
N GLU A 45 2.65 -9.75 5.58
CA GLU A 45 3.42 -10.97 5.81
C GLU A 45 3.80 -11.60 4.47
N LYS A 46 5.09 -11.88 4.31
CA LYS A 46 5.63 -12.61 3.15
C LYS A 46 6.77 -13.51 3.61
N ASP A 47 6.77 -14.76 3.15
CA ASP A 47 7.85 -15.72 3.42
C ASP A 47 8.19 -15.92 4.91
N GLY A 48 7.18 -15.79 5.79
CA GLY A 48 7.33 -15.89 7.25
C GLY A 48 7.87 -14.63 7.93
N PHE A 49 8.10 -13.55 7.18
CA PHE A 49 8.50 -12.25 7.72
C PHE A 49 7.32 -11.27 7.71
N GLY A 50 7.04 -10.69 8.87
CA GLY A 50 5.99 -9.70 9.09
C GLY A 50 6.54 -8.28 9.15
N THR A 51 5.87 -7.34 8.48
CA THR A 51 6.13 -5.90 8.58
C THR A 51 4.85 -5.17 8.94
N MET A 52 4.93 -4.32 9.97
CA MET A 52 3.81 -3.48 10.42
C MET A 52 3.97 -2.05 9.90
N PHE A 53 2.91 -1.51 9.31
CA PHE A 53 2.83 -0.13 8.85
C PHE A 53 1.74 0.63 9.63
N PRO A 54 2.13 1.42 10.65
CA PRO A 54 1.17 2.24 11.39
C PRO A 54 0.53 3.32 10.50
N ALA A 55 -0.72 3.70 10.79
CA ALA A 55 -1.43 4.75 10.05
C ALA A 55 -0.64 6.06 9.92
N LEU A 56 0.00 6.52 11.01
CA LEU A 56 0.83 7.74 10.98
C LEU A 56 1.97 7.66 9.97
N LEU A 57 2.61 6.50 9.84
CA LEU A 57 3.69 6.30 8.88
C LEU A 57 3.14 6.30 7.45
N LEU A 58 2.02 5.60 7.22
CA LEU A 58 1.35 5.53 5.92
C LEU A 58 0.90 6.92 5.43
N LYS A 59 0.31 7.74 6.32
CA LYS A 59 -0.11 9.11 6.00
C LYS A 59 1.04 10.06 5.65
N ASN A 60 2.24 9.77 6.16
CA ASN A 60 3.46 10.52 5.86
C ASN A 60 4.31 9.85 4.76
N SER A 61 3.71 8.95 3.98
CA SER A 61 4.39 8.22 2.90
C SER A 61 3.78 8.53 1.54
N ILE A 62 4.59 8.40 0.49
CA ILE A 62 4.09 8.30 -0.88
C ILE A 62 3.82 6.82 -1.16
N ILE A 63 2.59 6.49 -1.49
CA ILE A 63 2.15 5.12 -1.76
C ILE A 63 1.86 4.99 -3.26
N THR A 64 2.58 4.09 -3.93
CA THR A 64 2.42 3.83 -5.36
C THR A 64 1.96 2.41 -5.57
N VAL A 65 0.80 2.24 -6.21
CA VAL A 65 0.22 0.94 -6.52
C VAL A 65 0.52 0.59 -7.98
N HIS A 66 1.12 -0.58 -8.22
CA HIS A 66 1.34 -1.11 -9.56
C HIS A 66 0.55 -2.41 -9.71
N THR A 67 -0.59 -2.30 -10.37
CA THR A 67 -1.27 -3.43 -10.97
C THR A 67 -0.66 -3.69 -12.34
N ALA A 68 -0.62 -4.95 -12.80
CA ALA A 68 -0.32 -5.18 -14.20
C ALA A 68 -1.32 -4.36 -15.03
N PRO A 69 -0.91 -3.77 -16.16
CA PRO A 69 -1.86 -3.05 -16.99
C PRO A 69 -2.89 -4.05 -17.50
N ASP A 70 -4.08 -4.04 -16.89
CA ASP A 70 -5.27 -4.19 -17.71
C ASP A 70 -5.11 -3.16 -18.82
N SER A 71 -5.19 -3.62 -20.07
CA SER A 71 -4.80 -2.88 -21.26
C SER A 71 -5.73 -1.70 -21.59
N SER A 72 -6.14 -0.92 -20.59
CA SER A 72 -7.22 0.05 -20.68
C SER A 72 -7.31 0.94 -19.43
N SER A 73 -6.32 1.79 -19.16
CA SER A 73 -6.51 3.14 -18.56
C SER A 73 -5.20 3.76 -18.09
N ALA A 74 -4.32 4.12 -19.02
CA ALA A 74 -3.34 5.18 -18.77
C ALA A 74 -3.99 6.50 -19.20
N SER A 75 -4.47 7.30 -18.26
CA SER A 75 -4.79 8.71 -18.51
C SER A 75 -4.50 9.51 -17.24
N PRO A 76 -3.33 10.19 -17.17
CA PRO A 76 -3.08 11.16 -16.12
C PRO A 76 -3.82 12.44 -16.46
N PHE A 77 -4.87 12.77 -15.71
CA PHE A 77 -5.45 14.12 -15.72
C PHE A 77 -4.64 15.00 -14.78
N PHE A 78 -4.00 16.02 -15.35
CA PHE A 78 -3.54 17.21 -14.62
C PHE A 78 -4.54 18.34 -14.92
N LEU A 79 -5.06 18.98 -13.88
CA LEU A 79 -5.72 20.30 -13.92
C LEU A 79 -5.00 21.23 -12.94
#